data_AF-A0A812WVA4-F1
#
_entry.id   AF-A0A812WVA4-F1
#
_cell.length_a   1.000
_cell.length_b   1.000
_cell.length_c   1.000
_cell.angle_alpha   90.00
_cell.angle_beta   90.00
_cell.angle_gamma   90.00
#
_symmetry.space_group_name_H-M   'P 1'
#
loop_
_entity.id
_entity.type
_entity.pdbx_description
1 polymer ?
#
loop_
_entity_poly.entity_id
_entity_poly.type
_entity_poly.pdbx_seq_one_letter_code
_entity_poly.pdbx_strand_id
1 'polypeptide(L)'
;SIDVTVREEVFLLYGTFSRTFLTMFEVLFANWGPACRVLMENVSEWFSLFFLFYRCILGFAVLNIINAVFVQQTMKTASSDEEIAFKQKEKDIQSYTRKVKKLFQTMDAGHCTIRNCLIPEFPVFEGKAGTRAELD
;
A
#
# COMPACT_ATOMS: atom_id res chain seq x y z
N SER A 1 -7.35 -46.75 29.31
CA SER A 1 -6.23 -45.88 29.72
C SER A 1 -5.59 -45.33 28.46
N ILE A 2 -5.33 -44.03 28.39
CA ILE A 2 -4.57 -43.45 27.27
C ILE A 2 -3.16 -44.05 27.29
N ASP A 3 -2.68 -44.50 26.14
CA ASP A 3 -1.36 -45.11 26.02
C ASP A 3 -0.24 -44.13 26.40
N VAL A 4 0.85 -44.64 26.98
CA VAL A 4 1.96 -43.80 27.45
C VAL A 4 2.65 -43.10 26.28
N THR A 5 2.72 -43.76 25.11
CA THR A 5 3.35 -43.21 23.90
C THR A 5 2.63 -41.96 23.40
N VAL A 6 1.31 -41.99 23.35
CA VAL A 6 0.46 -40.86 22.95
C VAL A 6 0.69 -39.64 23.85
N ARG A 7 0.82 -39.87 25.15
CA ARG A 7 1.07 -38.77 26.11
C ARG A 7 2.43 -38.12 25.89
N GLU A 8 3.43 -38.92 25.53
CA GLU A 8 4.76 -38.42 25.19
C GLU A 8 4.73 -37.59 23.90
N GLU A 9 4.03 -38.05 22.86
CA GLU A 9 3.86 -37.31 21.60
C GLU A 9 3.17 -35.96 21.80
N VAL A 10 2.06 -35.94 22.56
CA VAL A 10 1.36 -34.69 22.89
C VAL A 10 2.26 -33.77 23.71
N PHE A 11 3.05 -34.29 24.64
CA PHE A 11 3.96 -33.48 25.45
C PHE A 11 5.15 -32.93 24.64
N LEU A 12 5.65 -33.68 23.65
CA LEU A 12 6.74 -33.21 22.78
C LEU A 12 6.32 -32.04 21.90
N LEU A 13 5.06 -32.03 21.45
CA LEU A 13 4.48 -30.96 20.61
C LEU A 13 3.93 -29.80 21.46
N TYR A 14 3.17 -30.10 22.52
CA TYR A 14 2.37 -29.12 23.26
C TYR A 14 2.75 -28.96 24.74
N GLY A 15 3.80 -29.63 25.21
CA GLY A 15 4.16 -29.67 26.63
C GLY A 15 4.74 -28.37 27.20
N THR A 16 5.28 -27.49 26.36
CA THR A 16 5.76 -26.16 26.78
C THR A 16 5.30 -25.07 25.81
N PHE A 17 5.33 -23.81 26.27
CA PHE A 17 4.93 -22.66 25.44
C PHE A 17 5.74 -22.58 24.15
N SER A 18 7.08 -22.66 24.23
CA SER A 18 7.93 -22.55 23.04
C SER A 18 7.75 -23.71 22.06
N ARG A 19 7.51 -24.93 22.56
CA ARG A 19 7.19 -26.10 21.72
C ARG A 19 5.85 -25.90 21.01
N THR A 20 4.83 -25.49 21.75
CA THR A 20 3.51 -25.17 21.21
C THR A 20 3.59 -24.07 20.16
N PHE A 21 4.39 -23.02 20.40
CA PHE A 21 4.58 -21.93 19.45
C PHE A 21 5.22 -22.42 18.15
N LEU A 22 6.26 -23.26 18.24
CA LEU A 22 6.88 -23.87 17.07
C LEU A 22 5.88 -24.77 16.32
N THR A 23 5.12 -25.61 17.02
CA THR A 23 4.09 -26.46 16.41
C THR A 23 2.98 -25.63 15.74
N MET A 24 2.53 -24.53 16.35
CA MET A 24 1.54 -23.62 15.75
C MET A 24 2.09 -22.91 14.50
N PHE A 25 3.39 -22.61 14.48
CA PHE A 25 4.07 -22.09 13.31
C PHE A 25 4.15 -23.13 12.18
N GLU A 26 4.51 -24.38 12.50
CA GLU A 26 4.50 -25.50 11.56
C GLU A 26 3.08 -25.79 11.00
N VAL A 27 2.06 -25.70 11.85
CA VAL A 27 0.65 -25.84 11.44
C VAL A 27 0.24 -24.75 10.44
N LEU A 28 0.83 -23.56 10.52
CA LEU A 28 0.52 -22.47 9.60
C LEU A 28 1.27 -22.65 8.26
N PHE A 29 2.57 -22.93 8.28
CA PHE A 29 3.44 -22.85 7.10
C PHE A 29 3.84 -24.21 6.49
N ALA A 30 3.84 -25.28 7.27
CA ALA A 30 4.36 -26.59 6.89
C ALA A 30 3.24 -27.65 6.92
N ASN A 31 3.47 -28.76 7.61
CA ASN A 31 2.54 -29.89 7.65
C ASN A 31 1.61 -29.80 8.87
N TRP A 32 0.36 -29.43 8.63
CA TRP A 32 -0.65 -29.28 9.68
C TRP A 32 -1.31 -30.62 10.09
N GLY A 33 -1.25 -31.64 9.22
CA GLY A 33 -1.97 -32.89 9.40
C GLY A 33 -1.56 -33.66 10.66
N PRO A 34 -0.27 -33.99 10.85
CA PRO A 34 0.20 -34.75 12.02
C PRO A 34 -0.06 -34.01 13.34
N ALA A 35 0.29 -32.73 13.43
CA ALA A 35 0.12 -31.94 14.64
C ALA A 35 -1.36 -31.80 15.06
N CYS A 36 -2.27 -31.68 14.09
CA CYS A 36 -3.70 -31.63 14.35
C CYS A 36 -4.28 -33.01 14.72
N ARG A 37 -3.91 -34.07 13.98
CA ARG A 37 -4.43 -35.44 14.23
C ARG A 37 -4.06 -35.95 15.62
N VAL A 38 -2.83 -35.71 16.09
CA VAL A 38 -2.41 -36.11 17.43
C VAL A 38 -3.30 -35.52 18.51
N LEU A 39 -3.77 -34.27 18.35
CA LEU A 39 -4.66 -33.63 19.33
C LEU A 39 -6.13 -34.01 19.14
N MET A 40 -6.58 -34.16 17.89
CA MET A 40 -7.94 -34.55 17.54
C MET A 40 -8.28 -35.96 18.01
N GLU A 41 -7.42 -36.93 17.73
CA GLU A 41 -7.67 -38.35 18.00
C GLU A 41 -7.51 -38.70 19.48
N ASN A 42 -6.67 -37.97 20.22
CA ASN A 42 -6.30 -38.33 21.60
C ASN A 42 -6.90 -37.43 22.69
N VAL A 43 -7.39 -36.23 22.34
CA VAL A 43 -7.94 -35.28 23.33
C VAL A 43 -9.42 -34.99 23.05
N SER A 44 -9.73 -34.39 21.91
CA SER A 44 -11.11 -34.08 21.52
C SER A 44 -11.22 -33.66 20.06
N GLU A 45 -12.28 -34.08 19.39
CA GLU A 45 -12.60 -33.67 18.02
C GLU A 45 -12.80 -32.15 17.86
N TRP A 46 -13.22 -31.45 18.93
CA TRP A 46 -13.41 -30.00 18.92
C TRP A 46 -12.14 -29.21 18.59
N PHE A 47 -10.95 -29.78 18.85
CA PHE A 47 -9.69 -29.14 18.48
C PHE A 47 -9.51 -29.05 16.96
N SER A 48 -10.14 -29.92 16.18
CA SER A 48 -10.13 -29.84 14.71
C SER A 48 -10.73 -28.52 14.23
N LEU A 49 -11.86 -28.11 14.81
CA LEU A 49 -12.49 -26.82 14.49
C LEU A 49 -11.60 -25.65 14.88
N PHE A 50 -10.94 -25.69 16.05
CA PHE A 50 -10.01 -24.64 16.47
C PHE A 50 -8.86 -24.44 15.47
N PHE A 51 -8.19 -25.52 15.05
CA PHE A 51 -7.09 -25.44 14.09
C PHE A 51 -7.55 -24.97 12.70
N LEU A 52 -8.74 -25.40 12.26
CA LEU A 52 -9.33 -24.95 11.01
C LEU A 52 -9.63 -23.45 11.05
N PHE A 53 -10.28 -22.95 12.11
CA PHE A 53 -10.56 -21.52 12.26
C PHE A 53 -9.27 -20.70 12.31
N TYR A 54 -8.28 -21.13 13.09
CA TYR A 54 -6.97 -20.48 13.15
C TYR A 54 -6.36 -20.35 11.75
N ARG A 55 -6.33 -21.43 10.97
CA ARG A 55 -5.76 -21.44 9.62
C ARG A 55 -6.55 -20.57 8.64
N CYS A 56 -7.88 -20.61 8.69
CA CYS A 56 -8.74 -19.81 7.82
C CYS A 56 -8.58 -18.32 8.09
N ILE A 57 -8.58 -17.90 9.36
CA ILE A 57 -8.44 -16.49 9.74
C ILE A 57 -7.07 -15.96 9.35
N LEU A 58 -6.00 -16.69 9.69
CA LEU A 58 -4.63 -16.28 9.35
C LEU A 58 -4.41 -16.27 7.83
N GLY A 59 -4.91 -17.28 7.11
CA GLY A 59 -4.86 -17.34 5.66
C GLY A 59 -5.60 -16.17 5.00
N PHE A 60 -6.82 -15.87 5.45
CA PHE A 60 -7.60 -14.75 4.94
C PHE A 60 -6.94 -13.40 5.25
N ALA A 61 -6.40 -13.22 6.45
CA ALA A 61 -5.67 -12.02 6.82
C ALA A 61 -4.45 -11.78 5.93
N VAL A 62 -3.63 -12.82 5.70
CA VAL A 62 -2.44 -12.72 4.83
C VAL A 62 -2.82 -12.37 3.40
N LEU A 63 -3.84 -13.01 2.84
CA LEU A 63 -4.33 -12.70 1.48
C LEU A 63 -4.81 -11.25 1.36
N ASN A 64 -5.53 -10.75 2.36
CA ASN A 64 -6.00 -9.37 2.37
C ASN A 64 -4.84 -8.37 2.45
N ILE A 65 -3.81 -8.65 3.26
CA ILE A 65 -2.62 -7.81 3.34
C ILE A 65 -1.90 -7.78 1.99
N ILE A 66 -1.73 -8.93 1.33
CA ILE A 66 -1.10 -9.00 0.01
C ILE A 66 -1.89 -8.17 -1.01
N ASN A 67 -3.21 -8.31 -1.04
CA ASN A 67 -4.07 -7.54 -1.94
C ASN A 67 -3.96 -6.03 -1.65
N ALA A 68 -3.97 -5.63 -0.39
CA ALA A 68 -3.85 -4.23 0.00
C ALA A 68 -2.49 -3.64 -0.42
N VAL A 69 -1.39 -4.38 -0.22
CA VAL A 69 -0.05 -3.95 -0.62
C VAL A 69 0.06 -3.85 -2.14
N PHE A 70 -0.52 -4.78 -2.88
CA PHE A 70 -0.53 -4.73 -4.33
C PHE A 70 -1.26 -3.48 -4.85
N VAL A 71 -2.45 -3.20 -4.31
CA VAL A 71 -3.21 -1.98 -4.65
C VAL A 71 -2.43 -0.71 -4.28
N GLN A 72 -1.79 -0.66 -3.11
CA GLN A 72 -0.97 0.48 -2.70
C GLN A 72 0.20 0.72 -3.65
N GLN A 73 0.88 -0.35 -4.10
CA GLN A 73 1.96 -0.23 -5.08
C GLN A 73 1.44 0.30 -6.42
N THR A 74 0.31 -0.23 -6.92
CA THR A 74 -0.32 0.26 -8.16
C THR A 74 -0.69 1.74 -8.06
N MET A 75 -1.34 2.15 -6.97
CA MET A 75 -1.73 3.54 -6.76
C MET A 75 -0.53 4.48 -6.65
N LYS A 76 0.55 4.05 -5.98
CA LYS A 76 1.79 4.82 -5.87
C LYS A 76 2.42 5.04 -7.24
N THR A 77 2.52 4.02 -8.08
CA THR A 77 3.03 4.16 -9.45
C THR A 77 2.15 5.08 -10.29
N ALA A 78 0.83 4.90 -10.25
CA ALA A 78 -0.10 5.78 -10.97
C ALA A 78 0.01 7.25 -10.53
N SER A 79 0.12 7.50 -9.21
CA SER A 79 0.31 8.87 -8.69
C SER A 79 1.66 9.48 -9.06
N SER A 80 2.71 8.66 -9.18
CA SER A 80 4.03 9.12 -9.63
C SER A 80 3.96 9.62 -11.07
N ASP A 81 3.17 8.98 -11.93
CA ASP A 81 2.98 9.40 -13.31
C ASP A 81 2.21 10.73 -13.41
N GLU A 82 1.18 10.93 -12.58
CA GLU A 82 0.42 12.18 -12.50
C GLU A 82 1.27 13.37 -11.99
N GLU A 83 2.07 13.17 -10.94
CA GLU A 83 2.94 14.22 -10.40
C GLU A 83 4.01 14.65 -11.42
N ILE A 84 4.58 13.70 -12.16
CA ILE A 84 5.54 13.98 -13.23
C ILE A 84 4.85 14.72 -14.38
N ALA A 85 3.64 14.31 -14.78
CA ALA A 85 2.88 14.98 -15.81
C ALA A 85 2.52 16.44 -15.43
N PHE A 86 2.14 16.68 -14.18
CA PHE A 86 1.86 18.04 -13.69
C PHE A 86 3.12 18.92 -13.70
N LYS A 87 4.26 18.41 -13.22
CA LYS A 87 5.54 19.14 -13.26
C LYS A 87 6.00 19.46 -14.68
N GLN A 88 5.73 18.57 -15.65
CA GLN A 88 6.05 18.83 -17.04
C GLN A 88 5.19 19.95 -17.63
N LYS A 89 3.87 19.93 -17.35
CA LYS A 89 2.95 21.00 -17.77
C LYS A 89 3.37 22.36 -17.23
N GLU A 90 3.79 22.43 -15.96
CA GLU A 90 4.25 23.69 -15.36
C GLU A 90 5.55 24.20 -16.02
N LYS A 91 6.52 23.32 -16.27
CA LYS A 91 7.74 23.67 -17.01
C LYS A 91 7.43 24.19 -18.41
N ASP A 92 6.50 23.55 -19.11
CA ASP A 92 6.09 23.94 -20.44
C ASP A 92 5.50 25.36 -20.41
N ILE A 93 4.53 25.63 -19.52
CA ILE A 93 3.92 26.97 -19.35
C ILE A 93 4.98 28.03 -19.03
N GLN A 94 5.90 27.76 -18.11
CA GLN A 94 6.99 28.69 -17.80
C GLN A 94 7.87 28.96 -19.01
N SER A 95 8.17 27.94 -19.82
CA SER A 95 8.96 28.09 -21.04
C SER A 95 8.21 28.93 -22.10
N TYR A 96 6.90 28.74 -22.25
CA TYR A 96 6.06 29.52 -23.15
C TYR A 96 6.02 30.98 -22.74
N THR A 97 5.76 31.28 -21.47
CA THR A 97 5.75 32.66 -20.95
C THR A 97 7.09 33.36 -21.15
N ARG A 98 8.22 32.66 -20.94
CA ARG A 98 9.55 33.22 -21.22
C ARG A 98 9.76 33.54 -22.70
N LYS A 99 9.31 32.68 -23.62
CA LYS A 99 9.39 32.91 -25.07
C LYS A 99 8.54 34.11 -25.49
N VAL A 100 7.29 34.17 -25.03
CA VAL A 100 6.37 35.29 -25.32
C VAL A 100 6.94 36.60 -24.79
N LYS A 101 7.44 36.64 -23.55
CA LYS A 101 8.06 37.84 -22.97
C LYS A 101 9.29 38.31 -23.74
N LYS A 102 10.13 37.38 -24.22
CA LYS A 102 11.27 37.71 -25.07
C LYS A 102 10.82 38.33 -26.40
N LEU A 103 9.80 37.76 -27.05
CA LEU A 103 9.26 38.28 -28.30
C LEU A 103 8.70 39.70 -28.14
N PHE A 104 7.97 39.97 -27.06
CA PHE A 104 7.47 41.32 -26.74
C PHE A 104 8.63 42.31 -26.52
N GLN A 105 9.70 41.90 -25.83
CA GLN A 105 10.87 42.75 -25.62
C GLN A 105 11.64 43.07 -26.91
N THR A 106 11.78 42.13 -27.84
CA THR A 106 12.41 42.40 -29.15
C THR A 106 11.50 43.24 -30.04
N MET A 107 10.17 43.07 -29.97
CA MET A 107 9.23 43.89 -30.74
C MET A 107 9.17 45.34 -30.26
N ASP A 108 9.23 45.60 -28.95
CA ASP A 108 9.24 46.96 -28.39
C ASP A 108 10.55 47.74 -28.70
N ALA A 109 11.66 47.04 -28.93
CA ALA A 109 12.93 47.66 -29.31
C ALA A 109 12.94 48.16 -30.77
N GLY A 110 12.09 47.59 -31.63
CA GLY A 110 11.79 48.16 -32.94
C GLY A 110 10.70 49.22 -32.76
N HIS A 111 10.98 50.48 -33.08
CA HIS A 111 9.99 51.57 -33.05
C HIS A 111 8.74 51.23 -33.88
N CYS A 112 7.75 50.60 -33.26
CA CYS A 112 6.37 50.54 -33.71
C CYS A 112 5.49 50.40 -32.46
N THR A 113 4.86 51.51 -32.08
CA THR A 113 4.04 51.68 -30.89
C THR A 113 2.77 50.81 -30.96
N ILE A 114 2.82 49.55 -30.50
CA ILE A 114 1.63 48.72 -30.21
C ILE A 114 1.11 49.03 -28.79
N ARG A 115 1.19 50.29 -28.35
CA ARG A 115 0.67 50.69 -27.04
C ARG A 115 -0.87 50.69 -26.98
N ASN A 116 -1.54 50.45 -28.11
CA ASN A 116 -2.97 50.72 -28.22
C ASN A 116 -3.82 49.65 -28.93
N CYS A 117 -3.35 48.40 -29.12
CA CYS A 117 -4.16 47.45 -29.91
C CYS A 117 -4.54 46.10 -29.27
N LEU A 118 -3.83 45.48 -28.32
CA LEU A 118 -4.36 44.20 -27.79
C LEU A 118 -3.71 43.77 -26.46
N ILE A 119 -4.27 44.20 -25.33
CA ILE A 119 -4.14 43.45 -24.07
C ILE A 119 -5.53 43.41 -23.44
N PRO A 120 -6.35 42.36 -23.65
CA PRO A 120 -7.34 42.04 -22.63
C PRO A 120 -6.53 41.67 -21.37
N GLU A 121 -6.86 42.28 -20.24
CA GLU A 121 -6.26 41.98 -18.93
C GLU A 121 -6.13 40.47 -18.78
N PHE A 122 -4.90 39.94 -18.88
CA PHE A 122 -4.64 38.56 -18.51
C PHE A 122 -4.74 38.52 -16.99
N PRO A 123 -5.68 37.76 -16.40
CA PRO A 123 -5.71 37.59 -14.97
C PRO A 123 -4.41 36.89 -14.57
N VAL A 124 -3.56 37.62 -13.84
CA VAL A 124 -2.49 37.02 -13.07
C VAL A 124 -3.19 36.10 -12.06
N PHE A 125 -3.22 34.80 -12.36
CA PHE A 125 -3.57 33.79 -11.35
C PHE A 125 -2.47 33.85 -10.28
N GLU A 126 -2.68 34.68 -9.27
CA GLU A 126 -2.02 34.54 -7.99
C GLU A 126 -2.32 33.14 -7.49
N GLY A 127 -1.30 32.28 -7.52
CA GLY A 127 -1.33 31.01 -6.82
C GLY A 127 -1.51 31.27 -5.33
N LYS A 128 -2.77 31.24 -4.86
CA LYS A 128 -3.04 31.02 -3.44
C LYS A 128 -2.44 29.65 -3.10
N ALA A 129 -1.33 29.69 -2.38
CA ALA A 129 -0.79 28.56 -1.65
C ALA A 129 -1.95 27.94 -0.86
N GLY A 130 -2.36 26.73 -1.29
CA GLY A 130 -3.40 25.96 -0.62
C GLY A 130 -2.94 25.63 0.79
N THR A 131 -3.47 26.35 1.76
CA THR A 131 -3.50 25.93 3.16
C THR A 131 -4.44 24.72 3.22
N ARG A 132 -3.88 23.51 3.30
CA ARG A 132 -4.63 22.31 3.68
C ARG A 132 -4.31 22.00 5.14
N ALA A 133 -4.91 22.80 6.01
CA ALA A 133 -5.35 22.31 7.32
C ALA A 133 -6.76 21.69 7.11
N GLU A 134 -7.09 20.71 7.93
CA GLU A 134 -8.37 19.98 8.02
C GLU A 134 -8.62 18.90 6.96
N LEU A 135 -8.49 17.64 7.38
CA LEU A 135 -9.58 16.68 7.39
C LEU A 135 -9.15 15.49 8.28
N ASP A 136 -9.86 15.38 9.40
CA ASP A 136 -10.06 14.17 10.21
C ASP A 136 -10.52 12.98 9.35
#